data_AF-A0A9R1WAP7-F1
#
_entry.id   AF-A0A9R1WAP7-F1
#
_cell.length_a   1.000
_cell.length_b   1.000
_cell.length_c   1.000
_cell.angle_alpha   90.00
_cell.angle_beta   90.00
_cell.angle_gamma   90.00
#
_symmetry.space_group_name_H-M   'P 1'
#
loop_
_entity.id
_entity.type
_entity.pdbx_description
1 polymer ?
#
loop_
_entity_poly.entity_id
_entity_poly.type
_entity_poly.pdbx_seq_one_letter_code
_entity_poly.pdbx_strand_id
1 'polypeptide(L)'
;MKGAFSSFATGGKRKSQKFFNIGSEKRLKEAVAEIRQFTTNVLNEKKQALTTEPVDLFSRFLNSGHLDEKHLTDIVISFILAGRDTTSAALTWFFWLLYKNPTIESEVVNEVKDKEKSDSSIYDEVKDMVYTHASLCESMRLYPPVLVDLRSRQAPAIFYRTGSP
;
A
#
# COMPACT_ATOMS: atom_id res chain seq x y z
N MET A 1 9.71 -29.15 -22.82
CA MET A 1 9.64 -30.39 -22.01
C MET A 1 10.95 -30.51 -21.23
N LYS A 2 10.89 -30.75 -19.90
CA LYS A 2 11.96 -30.74 -18.87
C LYS A 2 12.27 -29.34 -18.29
N GLY A 3 12.27 -29.06 -16.98
CA GLY A 3 12.00 -29.86 -15.78
C GLY A 3 11.33 -28.96 -14.71
N ALA A 4 10.34 -29.43 -13.95
CA ALA A 4 10.44 -30.37 -12.83
C ALA A 4 11.17 -29.79 -11.61
N PHE A 5 10.40 -29.09 -10.77
CA PHE A 5 10.39 -29.20 -9.30
C PHE A 5 11.76 -29.28 -8.59
N SER A 6 12.26 -28.12 -8.15
CA SER A 6 13.22 -28.01 -7.05
C SER A 6 12.68 -27.09 -5.95
N SER A 7 11.52 -27.44 -5.38
CA SER A 7 10.96 -26.72 -4.22
C SER A 7 10.50 -27.69 -3.15
N PHE A 8 11.45 -28.37 -2.50
CA PHE A 8 11.19 -29.15 -1.28
C PHE A 8 12.49 -29.33 -0.46
N ALA A 9 13.11 -28.23 -0.01
CA ALA A 9 14.24 -28.32 0.94
C ALA A 9 14.36 -27.13 1.92
N THR A 10 13.37 -26.24 2.02
CA THR A 10 13.45 -25.03 2.86
C THR A 10 12.68 -25.13 4.18
N GLY A 11 11.94 -26.22 4.40
CA GLY A 11 11.08 -26.39 5.59
C GLY A 11 11.85 -26.62 6.90
N GLY A 12 12.96 -27.37 6.86
CA GLY A 12 13.74 -27.72 8.06
C GLY A 12 14.52 -26.55 8.66
N LYS A 13 15.19 -25.74 7.82
CA LYS A 13 16.00 -24.60 8.27
C LYS A 13 15.16 -23.50 8.94
N ARG A 14 13.95 -23.22 8.44
CA ARG A 14 13.02 -22.24 9.03
C ARG A 14 12.53 -22.65 10.42
N LYS A 15 12.31 -23.95 10.68
CA LYS A 15 11.85 -24.43 12.01
C LYS A 15 12.97 -24.32 13.06
N SER A 16 14.20 -24.67 12.71
CA SER A 16 15.35 -24.55 13.64
C SER A 16 15.73 -23.10 13.92
N GLN A 17 15.61 -22.19 12.95
CA GLN A 17 15.83 -20.75 13.19
C GLN A 17 14.76 -20.13 14.11
N LYS A 18 13.49 -20.54 13.96
CA LYS A 18 12.39 -20.22 14.91
C LYS A 18 12.64 -20.71 16.32
N PHE A 19 13.20 -21.90 16.44
CA PHE A 19 13.49 -22.49 17.74
C PHE A 19 14.68 -21.83 18.45
N PHE A 20 15.70 -21.39 17.70
CA PHE A 20 16.91 -20.81 18.27
C PHE A 20 16.95 -19.27 18.33
N ASN A 21 15.97 -18.58 17.75
CA ASN A 21 15.90 -17.10 17.75
C ASN A 21 17.21 -16.44 17.25
N ILE A 22 17.90 -17.07 16.30
CA ILE A 22 19.22 -16.67 15.80
C ILE A 22 19.13 -16.26 14.32
N GLY A 23 19.84 -15.20 13.94
CA GLY A 23 19.96 -14.74 12.55
C GLY A 23 18.81 -13.86 12.06
N SER A 24 18.18 -14.24 10.95
CA SER A 24 17.15 -13.43 10.26
C SER A 24 15.87 -13.20 11.07
N GLU A 25 15.54 -14.10 11.99
CA GLU A 25 14.36 -13.95 12.85
C GLU A 25 14.56 -12.91 13.95
N LYS A 26 15.76 -12.86 14.53
CA LYS A 26 16.13 -11.81 15.49
C LYS A 26 16.03 -10.43 14.82
N ARG A 27 16.59 -10.30 13.62
CA ARG A 27 16.51 -9.06 12.81
C ARG A 27 15.07 -8.67 12.50
N LEU A 28 14.20 -9.63 12.14
CA LEU A 28 12.78 -9.34 11.90
C LEU A 28 12.08 -8.86 13.18
N LYS A 29 12.34 -9.50 14.33
CA LYS A 29 11.78 -9.08 15.62
C LYS A 29 12.25 -7.69 16.01
N GLU A 30 13.54 -7.38 15.81
CA GLU A 30 14.12 -6.06 16.04
C GLU A 30 13.47 -5.00 15.14
N ALA A 31 13.37 -5.25 13.83
CA ALA A 31 12.75 -4.33 12.88
C ALA A 31 11.25 -4.10 13.18
N VAL A 32 10.52 -5.15 13.55
CA VAL A 32 9.11 -5.02 13.94
C VAL A 32 8.98 -4.22 15.24
N ALA A 33 9.88 -4.42 16.20
CA ALA A 33 9.88 -3.65 17.45
C ALA A 33 10.19 -2.16 17.19
N GLU A 34 11.14 -1.87 16.31
CA GLU A 34 11.50 -0.51 15.91
C GLU A 34 10.32 0.21 15.23
N ILE A 35 9.67 -0.44 14.24
CA ILE A 35 8.48 0.11 13.57
C ILE A 35 7.38 0.39 14.59
N ARG A 36 7.11 -0.56 15.50
CA ARG A 36 6.10 -0.39 16.55
C ARG A 36 6.41 0.77 17.46
N GLN A 37 7.65 0.90 17.92
CA GLN A 37 8.07 2.01 18.76
C GLN A 37 7.88 3.35 18.05
N PHE A 38 8.30 3.44 16.78
CA PHE A 38 8.09 4.63 15.97
C PHE A 38 6.61 5.00 15.83
N THR A 39 5.76 4.03 15.47
CA THR A 39 4.31 4.27 15.32
C THR A 39 3.67 4.70 16.63
N THR A 40 4.03 4.08 17.76
CA THR A 40 3.52 4.48 19.09
C THR A 40 3.95 5.90 19.44
N ASN A 41 5.18 6.31 19.10
CA ASN A 41 5.64 7.68 19.34
C ASN A 41 4.81 8.69 18.53
N VAL A 42 4.62 8.45 17.22
CA VAL A 42 3.80 9.31 16.35
C VAL A 42 2.36 9.40 16.84
N LEU A 43 1.79 8.29 17.31
CA LEU A 43 0.44 8.26 17.85
C LEU A 43 0.33 9.07 19.15
N ASN A 44 1.32 8.97 20.03
CA ASN A 44 1.38 9.73 21.28
C ASN A 44 1.53 11.24 21.03
N GLU A 45 2.36 11.63 20.06
CA GLU A 45 2.49 13.03 19.63
C GLU A 45 1.15 13.57 19.11
N LYS A 46 0.47 12.82 18.23
CA LYS A 46 -0.86 13.19 17.73
C LYS A 46 -1.91 13.26 18.84
N LYS A 47 -1.82 12.40 19.85
CA LYS A 47 -2.71 12.41 21.03
C LYS A 47 -2.49 13.65 21.90
N GLN A 48 -1.25 14.10 22.05
CA GLN A 48 -0.95 15.32 22.82
C GLN A 48 -1.40 16.59 22.09
N ALA A 49 -1.45 16.55 20.76
CA ALA A 49 -1.97 17.63 19.91
C ALA A 49 -3.52 17.67 19.80
N LEU A 50 -4.26 16.87 20.59
CA LEU A 50 -5.74 16.78 20.58
C LEU A 50 -6.46 18.01 21.17
N THR A 51 -6.03 19.21 20.82
CA THR A 51 -6.79 20.43 21.05
C THR A 51 -7.49 20.82 19.75
N THR A 52 -8.81 20.59 19.70
CA THR A 52 -9.79 21.08 18.72
C THR A 52 -9.94 20.25 17.43
N GLU A 53 -11.05 19.51 17.36
CA GLU A 53 -11.59 18.70 16.24
C GLU A 53 -10.72 17.51 15.74
N PRO A 54 -11.27 16.28 15.68
CA PRO A 54 -10.54 15.13 15.14
C PRO A 54 -10.44 15.21 13.61
N VAL A 55 -9.40 15.87 13.12
CA VAL A 55 -9.09 16.01 11.68
C VAL A 55 -8.63 14.69 11.05
N ASP A 56 -7.98 13.82 11.83
CA ASP A 56 -7.33 12.61 11.33
C ASP A 56 -8.16 11.34 11.59
N LEU A 57 -8.09 10.39 10.64
CA LEU A 57 -8.73 9.07 10.72
C LEU A 57 -8.39 8.36 12.03
N PHE A 58 -7.12 8.43 12.45
CA PHE A 58 -6.64 7.79 13.67
C PHE A 58 -7.14 8.46 14.95
N SER A 59 -7.26 9.79 14.96
CA SER A 59 -7.89 10.53 16.06
C SER A 59 -9.37 10.17 16.20
N ARG A 60 -10.08 9.96 15.07
CA ARG A 60 -11.47 9.47 15.08
C ARG A 60 -11.57 8.05 15.65
N PHE A 61 -10.64 7.16 15.30
CA PHE A 61 -10.59 5.81 15.87
C PHE A 61 -10.27 5.82 17.38
N LEU A 62 -9.32 6.64 17.83
CA LEU A 62 -9.03 6.83 19.25
C LEU A 62 -10.25 7.32 20.03
N ASN A 63 -10.95 8.33 19.50
CA ASN A 63 -12.13 8.90 20.14
C ASN A 63 -13.35 7.96 20.14
N SER A 64 -13.40 6.98 19.23
CA SER A 64 -14.50 6.02 19.17
C SER A 64 -14.52 5.03 20.34
N GLY A 65 -13.42 4.87 21.07
CA GLY A 65 -13.32 3.95 22.22
C GLY A 65 -13.44 2.45 21.88
N HIS A 66 -13.56 2.09 20.60
CA HIS A 66 -13.80 0.72 20.15
C HIS A 66 -12.53 -0.10 19.89
N LEU A 67 -11.34 0.51 19.90
CA LEU A 67 -10.07 -0.14 19.58
C LEU A 67 -9.04 0.06 20.71
N ASP A 68 -8.38 -1.04 21.09
CA ASP A 68 -7.19 -0.98 21.96
C ASP A 68 -6.05 -0.28 21.23
N GLU A 69 -5.18 0.40 21.98
CA GLU A 69 -4.05 1.17 21.44
C GLU A 69 -3.13 0.28 20.60
N LYS A 70 -2.91 -0.97 21.04
CA LYS A 70 -2.13 -1.96 20.29
C LYS A 70 -2.76 -2.31 18.95
N HIS A 71 -4.08 -2.51 18.93
CA HIS A 71 -4.80 -2.79 17.69
C HIS A 71 -4.73 -1.59 16.73
N LEU A 72 -4.85 -0.37 17.24
CA LEU A 72 -4.71 0.83 16.43
C LEU A 72 -3.31 0.93 15.81
N THR A 73 -2.25 0.70 16.60
CA THR A 73 -0.87 0.67 16.11
C THR A 73 -0.68 -0.38 15.02
N ASP A 74 -1.21 -1.59 15.20
CA ASP A 74 -1.12 -2.65 14.19
C ASP A 74 -1.88 -2.27 12.90
N ILE A 75 -3.03 -1.60 13.00
CA ILE A 75 -3.79 -1.07 11.85
C ILE A 75 -2.97 0.00 11.10
N VAL A 76 -2.40 0.97 11.82
CA VAL A 76 -1.55 2.02 11.24
C VAL A 76 -0.38 1.42 10.48
N ILE A 77 0.32 0.47 11.10
CA ILE A 77 1.45 -0.24 10.48
C ILE A 77 0.97 -0.97 9.22
N SER A 78 -0.16 -1.67 9.28
CA SER A 78 -0.72 -2.36 8.12
C SER A 78 -1.03 -1.41 6.96
N PHE A 79 -1.60 -0.23 7.23
CA PHE A 79 -1.88 0.78 6.20
C PHE A 79 -0.61 1.34 5.56
N ILE A 80 0.40 1.67 6.38
CA ILE A 80 1.68 2.20 5.89
C ILE A 80 2.37 1.15 5.02
N LEU A 81 2.43 -0.10 5.47
CA LEU A 81 3.04 -1.19 4.70
C LEU A 81 2.28 -1.45 3.39
N ALA A 82 0.94 -1.47 3.44
CA ALA A 82 0.13 -1.68 2.25
C ALA A 82 0.32 -0.56 1.22
N GLY A 83 0.34 0.71 1.65
CA GLY A 83 0.44 1.86 0.76
C GLY A 83 1.85 2.15 0.24
N ARG A 84 2.89 1.90 1.04
CA ARG A 84 4.28 2.29 0.71
C ARG A 84 4.76 1.60 -0.57
N ASP A 85 4.74 0.27 -0.59
CA ASP A 85 5.35 -0.48 -1.68
C ASP A 85 4.51 -0.41 -2.96
N THR A 86 3.18 -0.43 -2.83
CA THR A 86 2.28 -0.32 -3.99
C THR A 86 2.33 1.05 -4.65
N THR A 87 2.33 2.12 -3.85
CA THR A 87 2.39 3.50 -4.38
C THR A 87 3.77 3.78 -4.98
N SER A 88 4.84 3.34 -4.33
CA SER A 88 6.19 3.48 -4.88
C SER A 88 6.33 2.77 -6.22
N ALA A 89 5.79 1.54 -6.35
CA ALA A 89 5.81 0.82 -7.61
C ALA A 89 4.97 1.51 -8.69
N ALA A 90 3.76 1.97 -8.37
CA ALA A 90 2.88 2.69 -9.30
C ALA A 90 3.56 3.95 -9.86
N LEU A 91 4.11 4.79 -8.98
CA LEU A 91 4.78 6.02 -9.36
C LEU A 91 6.05 5.76 -10.18
N THR A 92 6.81 4.71 -9.84
CA THR A 92 8.01 4.32 -10.61
C THR A 92 7.65 4.04 -12.07
N TRP A 93 6.59 3.27 -12.32
CA TRP A 93 6.14 2.96 -13.68
C TRP A 93 5.54 4.17 -14.38
N PHE A 94 4.77 4.98 -13.65
CA PHE A 94 4.19 6.22 -14.19
C PHE A 94 5.27 7.18 -14.70
N PHE A 95 6.26 7.52 -13.88
CA PHE A 95 7.35 8.41 -14.31
C PHE A 95 8.20 7.81 -15.43
N TRP A 96 8.41 6.50 -15.42
CA TRP A 96 9.11 5.82 -16.51
C TRP A 96 8.33 5.92 -17.84
N LEU A 97 7.01 5.79 -17.81
CA LEU A 97 6.14 5.93 -18.99
C LEU A 97 6.09 7.37 -19.50
N LEU A 98 6.04 8.37 -18.60
CA LEU A 98 6.14 9.78 -18.99
C LEU A 98 7.46 10.08 -19.69
N TYR A 99 8.59 9.62 -19.11
CA TYR A 99 9.91 9.80 -19.71
C TYR A 99 10.03 9.18 -21.11
N LYS A 100 9.32 8.08 -21.37
CA LYS A 100 9.31 7.43 -22.69
C LYS A 100 8.38 8.11 -23.70
N ASN A 101 7.46 8.96 -23.26
CA ASN A 101 6.44 9.59 -24.09
C ASN A 101 6.42 11.11 -23.86
N PRO A 102 7.35 11.87 -24.46
CA PRO A 102 7.52 13.31 -24.20
C PRO A 102 6.27 14.13 -24.58
N THR A 103 5.46 13.66 -25.52
CA THR A 103 4.17 14.30 -25.84
C THR A 103 3.20 14.23 -24.66
N ILE A 104 3.08 13.07 -24.01
CA ILE A 104 2.20 12.88 -22.85
C ILE A 104 2.74 13.66 -21.65
N GLU A 105 4.06 13.65 -21.44
CA GLU A 105 4.72 14.46 -20.43
C GLU A 105 4.37 15.95 -20.58
N SER A 106 4.45 16.49 -21.81
CA SER A 106 4.11 17.89 -22.07
C SER A 106 2.65 18.21 -21.73
N GLU A 107 1.71 17.33 -22.07
CA GLU A 107 0.29 17.51 -21.75
C GLU A 107 0.03 17.48 -20.23
N VAL A 108 0.65 16.53 -19.50
CA VAL A 108 0.57 16.46 -18.03
C VAL A 108 1.14 17.73 -17.39
N VAL A 109 2.30 18.19 -17.84
CA VAL A 109 2.93 19.41 -17.31
C VAL A 109 2.09 20.65 -17.59
N ASN A 110 1.45 20.74 -18.76
CA ASN A 110 0.55 21.83 -19.08
C ASN A 110 -0.70 21.80 -18.18
N GLU A 111 -1.31 20.63 -17.98
CA GLU A 111 -2.46 20.47 -17.10
C GLU A 111 -2.14 20.90 -15.66
N VAL A 112 -0.99 20.47 -15.12
CA VAL A 112 -0.54 20.88 -13.78
C VAL A 112 -0.35 22.40 -13.68
N LYS A 113 0.37 23.00 -14.65
CA LYS A 113 0.60 24.46 -14.69
C LYS A 113 -0.67 25.28 -14.81
N ASP A 114 -1.68 24.76 -15.50
CA ASP A 114 -2.95 25.46 -15.66
C ASP A 114 -3.80 25.40 -14.39
N LYS A 115 -3.67 24.32 -13.60
CA LYS A 115 -4.34 24.20 -12.29
C LYS A 115 -3.64 24.98 -11.18
N GLU A 116 -2.30 25.05 -11.18
CA GLU A 116 -1.53 25.88 -10.23
C GLU A 116 -1.84 27.39 -10.31
N LYS A 117 -2.41 27.87 -11.42
CA LYS A 117 -2.82 29.28 -11.58
C LYS A 117 -4.17 29.59 -10.92
N SER A 118 -4.91 28.57 -10.48
CA SER A 118 -6.19 28.75 -9.80
C SER A 118 -5.94 29.02 -8.32
N ASP A 119 -6.64 29.98 -7.72
CA ASP A 119 -6.58 30.24 -6.26
C ASP A 119 -7.50 29.25 -5.50
N SER A 120 -7.55 28.01 -5.96
CA SER A 120 -8.47 26.99 -5.45
C SER A 120 -7.79 26.09 -4.43
N SER A 121 -8.59 25.30 -3.71
CA SER A 121 -8.03 24.31 -2.78
C SER A 121 -7.26 23.25 -3.59
N ILE A 122 -6.10 22.81 -3.09
CA ILE A 122 -5.31 21.70 -3.67
C ILE A 122 -6.20 20.49 -3.99
N TYR A 123 -7.20 20.22 -3.17
CA TYR A 123 -8.14 19.13 -3.39
C TYR A 123 -8.95 19.28 -4.69
N ASP A 124 -9.42 20.50 -4.98
CA ASP A 124 -10.18 20.81 -6.19
C ASP A 124 -9.27 20.83 -7.42
N GLU A 125 -8.03 21.31 -7.28
CA GLU A 125 -7.02 21.26 -8.34
C GLU A 125 -6.73 19.84 -8.79
N VAL A 126 -6.40 18.94 -7.85
CA VAL A 126 -6.06 17.54 -8.14
C VAL A 126 -7.27 16.78 -8.71
N LYS A 127 -8.48 17.08 -8.23
CA LYS A 127 -9.70 16.45 -8.71
C LYS A 127 -9.96 16.74 -10.20
N ASP A 128 -9.57 17.92 -10.66
CA ASP A 128 -9.79 18.32 -12.04
C ASP A 128 -8.64 17.92 -12.99
N MET A 129 -7.57 17.28 -12.51
CA MET A 129 -6.45 16.79 -13.34
C MET A 129 -6.81 15.46 -14.03
N VAL A 130 -7.76 15.53 -14.96
CA VAL A 130 -8.31 14.36 -15.66
C VAL A 130 -7.25 13.63 -16.48
N TYR A 131 -6.37 14.35 -17.16
CA TYR A 131 -5.35 13.77 -18.04
C TYR A 131 -4.25 13.07 -17.26
N THR A 132 -3.80 13.69 -16.17
CA THR A 132 -2.84 13.12 -15.23
C THR A 132 -3.40 11.87 -14.57
N HIS A 133 -4.67 11.91 -14.12
CA HIS A 133 -5.36 10.76 -13.56
C HIS A 133 -5.49 9.62 -14.59
N ALA A 134 -5.90 9.93 -15.82
CA ALA A 134 -5.99 8.95 -16.90
C ALA A 134 -4.63 8.30 -17.22
N SER A 135 -3.55 9.08 -17.26
CA SER A 135 -2.19 8.61 -17.50
C SER A 135 -1.69 7.70 -16.38
N LEU A 136 -2.03 8.02 -15.12
CA LEU A 136 -1.71 7.18 -13.97
C LEU A 136 -2.51 5.86 -13.99
N CYS A 137 -3.81 5.91 -14.31
CA CYS A 137 -4.63 4.73 -14.49
C CYS A 137 -4.09 3.81 -15.59
N GLU A 138 -3.68 4.37 -16.73
CA GLU A 138 -3.10 3.59 -17.83
C GLU A 138 -1.76 2.96 -17.43
N SER A 139 -0.96 3.67 -16.65
CA SER A 139 0.29 3.13 -16.09
C SER A 139 0.03 1.91 -15.21
N MET A 140 -0.98 1.96 -14.35
CA MET A 140 -1.38 0.82 -13.51
C MET A 140 -2.04 -0.32 -14.32
N ARG A 141 -2.68 -0.02 -15.46
CA ARG A 141 -3.22 -1.04 -16.37
C ARG A 141 -2.10 -1.83 -17.05
N LEU A 142 -1.04 -1.14 -17.48
CA LEU A 142 0.14 -1.75 -18.12
C LEU A 142 1.04 -2.47 -17.10
N TYR A 143 1.27 -1.83 -15.95
CA TYR A 143 2.16 -2.31 -14.89
C TYR A 143 1.44 -2.29 -13.54
N PRO A 144 0.58 -3.30 -13.27
CA PRO A 144 -0.17 -3.35 -12.02
C PRO A 144 0.78 -3.53 -10.81
N PRO A 145 0.72 -2.64 -9.79
CA PRO A 145 1.57 -2.75 -8.60
C PRO A 145 1.32 -4.03 -7.77
N VAL A 146 0.10 -4.55 -7.82
CA VAL A 146 -0.29 -5.80 -7.14
C VAL A 146 -0.58 -6.85 -8.20
N LEU A 147 0.35 -7.78 -8.39
CA LEU A 147 0.33 -8.75 -9.49
C LEU A 147 -0.64 -9.92 -9.27
N VAL A 148 -0.93 -10.28 -8.01
CA VAL A 148 -1.71 -11.49 -7.69
C VAL A 148 -2.61 -11.25 -6.48
N ASP A 149 -3.91 -11.48 -6.65
CA ASP A 149 -4.87 -11.62 -5.55
C ASP A 149 -5.03 -13.11 -5.20
N LEU A 150 -4.43 -13.54 -4.08
CA LEU A 150 -4.49 -14.93 -3.61
C LEU A 150 -5.72 -15.13 -2.72
N ARG A 151 -6.77 -15.71 -3.30
CA ARG A 151 -7.96 -16.12 -2.55
C ARG A 151 -7.88 -17.61 -2.19
N SER A 152 -7.95 -17.90 -0.89
CA SER A 152 -8.10 -19.27 -0.41
C SER A 152 -9.58 -19.62 -0.27
N ARG A 153 -9.98 -20.78 -0.78
CA ARG A 153 -11.36 -21.22 -0.77
C ARG A 153 -11.69 -21.86 0.59
N GLN A 154 -12.60 -21.26 1.36
CA GLN A 154 -13.01 -21.78 2.67
C GLN A 154 -14.15 -22.83 2.61
N ALA A 155 -14.90 -22.88 1.50
CA ALA A 155 -16.02 -23.81 1.31
C ALA A 155 -16.16 -24.23 -0.16
N PRO A 156 -16.75 -25.39 -0.48
CA PRO A 156 -16.94 -25.81 -1.87
C PRO A 156 -17.80 -24.81 -2.67
N ALA A 157 -17.20 -24.23 -3.70
CA ALA A 157 -17.90 -23.37 -4.67
C ALA A 157 -18.47 -24.26 -5.78
N ILE A 158 -19.79 -24.16 -5.99
CA ILE A 158 -20.49 -24.76 -7.12
C ILE A 158 -20.34 -23.78 -8.28
N PHE A 159 -19.49 -24.09 -9.25
CA PHE A 159 -19.43 -23.31 -10.47
C PHE A 159 -20.59 -23.80 -11.35
N TYR A 160 -21.65 -23.00 -11.47
CA TYR A 160 -22.71 -23.30 -12.44
C TYR A 160 -22.04 -23.24 -13.81
N ARG A 161 -21.81 -24.42 -14.40
CA ARG A 161 -21.42 -24.52 -15.79
C ARG A 161 -22.62 -23.98 -16.55
N THR A 162 -22.52 -22.77 -17.10
CA THR A 162 -23.53 -22.26 -18.03
C THR A 162 -23.50 -23.21 -19.22
N GLY A 163 -24.43 -24.17 -19.20
CA GLY A 163 -24.78 -24.94 -20.37
C GLY A 163 -25.39 -23.97 -21.37
N SER A 164 -24.71 -23.81 -22.48
CA SER A 164 -25.30 -23.32 -23.72
C SER A 164 -25.11 -24.40 -24.78
N PRO A 165 -26.08 -24.55 -25.68
CA PRO A 165 -26.69 -25.83 -26.09
C PRO A 165 -25.88 -26.63 -27.13
#